data_AF-A0A0H3LJ30-F1
#
_entry.id   AF-A0A0H3LJ30-F1
#
_cell.length_a   1.000
_cell.length_b   1.000
_cell.length_c   1.000
_cell.angle_alpha   90.00
_cell.angle_beta   90.00
_cell.angle_gamma   90.00
#
_symmetry.space_group_name_H-M   'P 1'
#
loop_
_entity.id
_entity.type
_entity.pdbx_description
1 polymer ?
#
loop_
_entity_poly.entity_id
_entity_poly.type
_entity_poly.pdbx_seq_one_letter_code
_entity_poly.pdbx_strand_id
1 'polypeptide(L)'
;MEPCHRTVMNKKFIASIACIAVACMILVVALYINTFGTNRSLEHATWGMFGDYFGGILNPVFALGAFLGVLWSLDMQTKQLKQLSLDKQGGEILVVVKDIDTRIGELLMTSVGLIGQDDLFIHHMVSESERGASTLKNSDSYIKFVSTAKQSGTLIEASIRELRNQIIHMQNFLARYPQVSSDSYAPIVEYYINKTRRIIPMLHEIERLPNSVFDFFMTERARKNSASVPRNTHRQPQNIPQPMRNGYE
;
A
#
# COMPACT_ATOMS: atom_id res chain seq x y z
N MET A 1 18.35 14.67 -2.56
CA MET A 1 19.18 13.75 -1.74
C MET A 1 18.45 13.55 -0.43
N GLU A 2 17.58 12.55 -0.38
CA GLU A 2 16.81 12.24 0.83
C GLU A 2 17.66 11.48 1.86
N PRO A 3 17.43 11.70 3.16
CA PRO A 3 18.25 11.11 4.20
C PRO A 3 17.92 9.63 4.36
N CYS A 4 18.95 8.80 4.20
CA CYS A 4 19.00 7.39 4.56
C CYS A 4 18.37 7.17 5.95
N HIS A 5 17.27 6.44 5.99
CA HIS A 5 16.52 6.10 7.20
C HIS A 5 17.36 5.16 8.08
N ARG A 6 18.28 5.74 8.84
CA ARG A 6 19.06 5.05 9.88
C ARG A 6 18.05 4.48 10.87
N THR A 7 17.88 3.16 10.88
CA THR A 7 17.16 2.42 11.91
C THR A 7 17.89 2.63 13.23
N VAL A 8 17.56 3.72 13.93
CA VAL A 8 17.99 3.94 15.31
C VAL A 8 17.29 2.86 16.11
N MET A 9 18.00 1.75 16.36
CA MET A 9 17.59 0.75 17.34
C MET A 9 17.06 1.51 18.56
N ASN A 10 15.80 1.24 18.93
CA ASN A 10 15.11 1.97 19.96
C ASN A 10 16.02 2.01 21.20
N LYS A 11 16.44 3.21 21.64
CA LYS A 11 17.40 3.37 22.75
C LYS A 11 16.96 2.58 23.99
N LYS A 12 15.65 2.39 24.15
CA LYS A 12 15.02 1.57 25.21
C LYS A 12 15.34 0.07 25.10
N PHE A 13 15.43 -0.48 23.88
CA PHE A 13 15.77 -1.89 23.64
C PHE A 13 17.24 -2.17 23.94
N ILE A 14 18.16 -1.32 23.46
CA ILE A 14 19.59 -1.43 23.79
C ILE A 14 19.80 -1.28 25.30
N ALA A 15 19.14 -0.30 25.93
CA ALA A 15 19.20 -0.11 27.38
C ALA A 15 18.66 -1.32 28.15
N SER A 16 17.61 -1.97 27.65
CA SER A 16 17.05 -3.18 28.27
C SER A 16 18.03 -4.35 28.21
N ILE A 17 18.67 -4.60 27.06
CA ILE A 17 19.68 -5.66 26.91
C ILE A 17 20.89 -5.40 27.82
N ALA A 18 21.37 -4.16 27.86
CA ALA A 18 22.49 -3.77 28.73
C ALA A 18 22.15 -3.94 30.22
N CYS A 19 20.93 -3.58 30.63
CA CYS A 19 20.48 -3.74 32.01
C CYS A 19 20.37 -5.22 32.41
N ILE A 20 19.87 -6.08 31.51
CA ILE A 20 19.83 -7.54 31.72
C ILE A 20 21.23 -8.11 31.87
N ALA A 21 22.18 -7.72 31.00
CA ALA A 21 23.56 -8.18 31.08
C ALA A 21 24.23 -7.79 32.40
N VAL A 22 24.03 -6.55 32.86
CA VAL A 22 24.54 -6.07 34.15
C VAL A 22 23.88 -6.81 35.33
N ALA A 23 22.56 -7.05 35.26
CA ALA A 23 21.85 -7.80 36.29
C ALA A 23 22.33 -9.25 36.39
N CYS A 24 22.60 -9.92 35.26
CA CYS A 24 23.20 -11.25 35.24
C CYS A 24 24.59 -11.25 35.88
N MET A 25 25.44 -10.26 35.58
CA MET A 25 26.74 -10.15 36.24
C MET A 25 26.61 -9.95 37.76
N ILE A 26 25.75 -9.03 38.20
CA ILE A 26 25.51 -8.78 39.63
C ILE A 26 25.01 -10.05 40.33
N LEU A 27 24.12 -10.81 39.69
CA LEU A 27 23.59 -12.06 40.23
C LEU A 27 24.69 -13.11 40.44
N VAL A 28 25.57 -13.32 39.46
CA VAL A 28 26.67 -14.28 39.58
C VAL A 28 27.65 -13.84 40.68
N VAL A 29 27.96 -12.55 40.76
CA VAL A 29 28.80 -12.00 41.85
C VAL A 29 28.15 -12.17 43.22
N ALA A 30 26.84 -11.90 43.35
CA ALA A 30 26.12 -12.04 44.60
C ALA A 30 26.07 -13.50 45.08
N LEU A 31 25.82 -14.45 44.17
CA LEU A 31 25.85 -15.88 44.48
C LEU A 31 27.24 -16.35 44.90
N TYR A 32 28.30 -15.83 44.25
CA TYR A 32 29.68 -16.12 44.62
C TYR A 32 30.01 -15.64 46.04
N ILE A 33 29.70 -14.37 46.37
CA ILE A 33 29.96 -13.79 47.69
C ILE A 33 29.18 -14.53 48.79
N ASN A 34 27.92 -14.90 48.51
CA ASN A 34 27.10 -15.65 49.47
C ASN A 34 27.68 -17.05 49.76
N THR A 35 28.34 -17.67 48.79
CA THR A 35 28.85 -19.04 48.92
C THR A 35 30.27 -19.07 49.50
N PHE A 36 31.14 -18.13 49.12
CA PHE A 36 32.58 -18.16 49.42
C PHE A 36 33.04 -17.03 50.36
N GLY A 37 32.17 -16.08 50.71
CA GLY A 37 32.49 -14.94 51.57
C GLY A 37 33.27 -13.82 50.85
N THR A 38 33.75 -12.84 51.62
CA THR A 38 34.40 -11.61 51.11
C THR A 38 35.92 -11.55 51.35
N ASN A 39 36.51 -12.61 51.88
CA ASN A 39 37.93 -12.66 52.21
C ASN A 39 38.78 -12.65 50.94
N ARG A 40 39.72 -11.70 50.84
CA ARG A 40 40.61 -11.57 49.67
C ARG A 40 41.77 -12.56 49.78
N SER A 41 41.95 -13.38 48.75
CA SER A 41 43.15 -14.20 48.61
C SER A 41 44.32 -13.35 48.08
N LEU A 42 45.49 -13.48 48.72
CA LEU A 42 46.76 -12.89 48.27
C LEU A 42 47.44 -13.75 47.19
N GLU A 43 46.93 -14.96 46.95
CA GLU A 43 47.50 -15.89 45.98
C GLU A 43 46.91 -15.65 44.58
N HIS A 44 47.78 -15.39 43.60
CA HIS A 44 47.38 -15.11 42.22
C HIS A 44 46.66 -16.29 41.54
N ALA A 45 46.95 -17.54 41.92
CA ALA A 45 46.30 -18.72 41.36
C ALA A 45 44.79 -18.76 41.65
N THR A 46 44.36 -18.27 42.83
CA THR A 46 42.94 -18.18 43.20
C THR A 46 42.16 -17.23 42.29
N TRP A 47 42.80 -16.15 41.83
CA TRP A 47 42.21 -15.20 40.89
C TRP A 47 42.04 -15.76 39.48
N GLY A 48 42.96 -16.64 39.05
CA GLY A 48 42.83 -17.38 37.79
C GLY A 48 41.60 -18.30 37.80
N MET A 49 41.47 -19.13 38.84
CA MET A 49 40.32 -20.04 39.01
C MET A 49 38.98 -19.30 39.15
N PHE A 50 38.99 -18.12 39.80
CA PHE A 50 37.83 -17.24 39.85
C PHE A 50 37.41 -16.77 38.45
N GLY A 51 38.38 -16.30 37.65
CA GLY A 51 38.13 -15.91 36.25
C GLY A 51 37.56 -17.05 35.42
N ASP A 52 38.06 -18.28 35.60
CA ASP A 52 37.59 -19.47 34.88
C ASP A 52 36.14 -19.83 35.25
N TYR A 53 35.74 -19.71 36.52
CA TYR A 53 34.35 -19.94 36.94
C TYR A 53 33.38 -18.93 36.31
N PHE A 54 33.70 -17.63 36.39
CA PHE A 54 32.86 -16.59 35.79
C PHE A 54 32.85 -16.69 34.27
N GLY A 55 34.00 -16.94 33.64
CA GLY A 55 34.12 -17.16 32.21
C GLY A 55 33.34 -18.39 31.74
N GLY A 56 33.38 -19.49 32.49
CA GLY A 56 32.66 -20.72 32.17
C GLY A 56 31.14 -20.56 32.18
N ILE A 57 30.59 -19.67 33.01
CA ILE A 57 29.14 -19.42 33.12
C ILE A 57 28.71 -18.28 32.18
N LEU A 58 29.42 -17.15 32.21
CA LEU A 58 29.02 -15.95 31.46
C LEU A 58 29.25 -16.10 29.96
N ASN A 59 30.31 -16.80 29.54
CA ASN A 59 30.66 -16.90 28.12
C ASN A 59 29.59 -17.66 27.31
N PRO A 60 29.06 -18.83 27.75
CA PRO A 60 27.92 -19.47 27.08
C PRO A 60 26.65 -18.62 27.08
N VAL A 61 26.37 -17.88 28.16
CA VAL A 61 25.20 -16.99 28.25
C VAL A 61 25.31 -15.83 27.24
N PHE A 62 26.48 -15.19 27.15
CA PHE A 62 26.72 -14.14 26.16
C PHE A 62 26.74 -14.68 24.74
N ALA A 63 27.30 -15.88 24.51
CA ALA A 63 27.28 -16.53 23.21
C ALA A 63 25.84 -16.82 22.76
N LEU A 64 24.97 -17.32 23.64
CA LEU A 64 23.55 -17.52 23.35
C LEU A 64 22.84 -16.20 23.07
N GLY A 65 23.10 -15.16 23.87
CA GLY A 65 22.53 -13.82 23.66
C GLY A 65 22.95 -13.21 22.32
N ALA A 66 24.23 -13.35 21.95
CA ALA A 66 24.74 -12.92 20.65
C ALA A 66 24.06 -13.67 19.50
N PHE A 67 23.91 -15.00 19.64
CA PHE A 67 23.21 -15.84 18.66
C PHE A 67 21.74 -15.41 18.48
N LEU A 68 21.00 -15.21 19.57
CA LEU A 68 19.62 -14.72 19.53
C LEU A 68 19.52 -13.33 18.90
N GLY A 69 20.49 -12.44 19.18
CA GLY A 69 20.58 -11.13 18.56
C GLY A 69 20.74 -11.21 17.05
N VAL A 70 21.58 -12.13 16.56
CA VAL A 70 21.73 -12.40 15.12
C VAL A 70 20.43 -12.94 14.52
N LEU A 71 19.77 -13.91 15.16
CA LEU A 71 18.49 -14.45 14.69
C LEU A 71 17.40 -13.36 14.59
N TRP A 72 17.30 -12.50 15.60
CA TRP A 72 16.36 -11.38 15.58
C TRP A 72 16.68 -10.38 14.48
N SER A 73 17.97 -10.07 14.29
CA SER A 73 18.42 -9.21 13.19
C SER A 73 18.07 -9.80 11.82
N LEU A 74 18.22 -11.11 11.64
CA LEU A 74 17.84 -11.80 10.40
C LEU A 74 16.33 -11.76 10.16
N ASP A 75 15.51 -12.02 11.18
CA ASP A 75 14.05 -11.90 11.07
C ASP A 75 13.63 -10.48 10.67
N MET A 76 14.21 -9.45 11.30
CA MET A 76 13.95 -8.06 10.94
C MET A 76 14.39 -7.76 9.49
N GLN A 77 15.56 -8.23 9.07
CA GLN A 77 16.06 -8.04 7.70
C GLN A 77 15.16 -8.71 6.66
N THR A 78 14.69 -9.94 6.91
CA THR A 78 13.77 -10.64 5.98
C THR A 78 12.44 -9.90 5.82
N LYS A 79 11.89 -9.35 6.91
CA LYS A 79 10.68 -8.50 6.86
C LYS A 79 10.90 -7.23 6.05
N GLN A 80 12.04 -6.56 6.24
CA GLN A 80 12.40 -5.37 5.47
C GLN A 80 12.55 -5.68 3.97
N LEU A 81 13.23 -6.78 3.62
CA LEU A 81 13.38 -7.22 2.24
C LEU A 81 12.03 -7.54 1.58
N LYS A 82 11.13 -8.20 2.32
CA LYS A 82 9.76 -8.46 1.83
C LYS A 82 9.02 -7.15 1.56
N GLN A 83 9.07 -6.19 2.49
CA GLN A 83 8.43 -4.88 2.29
C GLN A 83 8.99 -4.15 1.07
N LEU A 84 10.33 -4.10 0.93
CA LEU A 84 10.99 -3.50 -0.23
C LEU A 84 10.59 -4.17 -1.55
N SER A 85 10.45 -5.50 -1.56
CA SER A 85 10.01 -6.22 -2.76
C SER A 85 8.57 -5.88 -3.16
N LEU A 86 7.68 -5.69 -2.18
CA LEU A 86 6.29 -5.29 -2.41
C LEU A 86 6.20 -3.84 -2.90
N ASP A 87 6.95 -2.93 -2.29
CA ASP A 87 7.00 -1.52 -2.71
C ASP A 87 7.57 -1.38 -4.13
N LYS A 88 8.62 -2.14 -4.45
CA LYS A 88 9.18 -2.22 -5.81
C LYS A 88 8.15 -2.71 -6.82
N GLN A 89 7.47 -3.82 -6.52
CA GLN A 89 6.43 -4.37 -7.41
C GLN A 89 5.30 -3.36 -7.61
N GLY A 90 4.89 -2.65 -6.55
CA GLY A 90 3.88 -1.60 -6.65
C GLY A 90 4.31 -0.42 -7.52
N GLY A 91 5.56 0.02 -7.39
CA GLY A 91 6.15 1.05 -8.23
C GLY A 91 6.21 0.66 -9.71
N GLU A 92 6.63 -0.57 -10.03
CA GLU A 92 6.66 -1.09 -11.40
C GLU A 92 5.27 -1.13 -12.04
N ILE A 93 4.25 -1.61 -11.31
CA ILE A 93 2.86 -1.59 -11.77
C ILE A 93 2.42 -0.16 -12.09
N LEU A 94 2.77 0.81 -11.24
CA LEU A 94 2.37 2.19 -11.42
C LEU A 94 3.00 2.85 -12.65
N VAL A 95 4.25 2.50 -12.95
CA VAL A 95 4.92 2.94 -14.20
C VAL A 95 4.17 2.41 -15.41
N VAL A 96 3.77 1.13 -15.40
CA VAL A 96 3.00 0.54 -16.50
C VAL A 96 1.62 1.19 -16.62
N VAL A 97 0.92 1.41 -15.51
CA VAL A 97 -0.39 2.09 -15.50
C VAL A 97 -0.27 3.51 -16.06
N LYS A 98 0.80 4.25 -15.73
CA LYS A 98 1.08 5.58 -16.28
C LYS A 98 1.36 5.56 -17.79
N ASP A 99 2.11 4.56 -18.28
CA ASP A 99 2.36 4.38 -19.71
C ASP A 99 1.04 4.11 -20.46
N ILE A 100 0.22 3.21 -19.92
CA ILE A 100 -1.12 2.92 -20.48
C ILE A 100 -1.99 4.19 -20.48
N ASP A 101 -2.00 4.97 -19.39
CA ASP A 101 -2.75 6.23 -19.31
C ASP A 101 -2.30 7.25 -20.37
N THR A 102 -1.01 7.29 -20.68
CA THR A 102 -0.46 8.17 -21.72
C THR A 102 -0.98 7.76 -23.10
N ARG A 103 -0.92 6.45 -23.42
CA ARG A 103 -1.47 5.89 -24.67
C ARG A 103 -2.98 6.09 -24.79
N ILE A 104 -3.71 5.94 -23.68
CA ILE A 104 -5.14 6.28 -23.61
C ILE A 104 -5.34 7.76 -23.97
N GLY A 105 -4.54 8.66 -23.38
CA GLY A 105 -4.58 10.09 -23.69
C GLY A 105 -4.36 10.40 -25.16
N GLU A 106 -3.39 9.74 -25.81
CA GLU A 106 -3.12 9.89 -27.25
C GLU A 106 -4.31 9.42 -28.10
N LEU A 107 -4.89 8.26 -27.77
CA LEU A 107 -6.08 7.74 -28.48
C LEU A 107 -7.28 8.67 -28.32
N LEU A 108 -7.46 9.27 -27.15
CA LEU A 108 -8.53 10.22 -26.88
C LEU A 108 -8.45 11.52 -27.71
N MET A 109 -7.28 11.80 -28.29
CA MET A 109 -7.04 12.89 -29.24
C MET A 109 -7.26 12.48 -30.71
N THR A 110 -7.78 11.29 -30.98
CA THR A 110 -8.20 10.91 -32.35
C THR A 110 -9.36 11.80 -32.79
N SER A 111 -9.24 12.45 -33.95
CA SER A 111 -10.33 13.24 -34.54
C SER A 111 -11.49 12.34 -34.95
N VAL A 112 -12.70 12.74 -34.57
CA VAL A 112 -13.98 12.08 -34.91
C VAL A 112 -14.79 12.90 -35.93
N GLY A 113 -14.34 14.11 -36.26
CA GLY A 113 -14.99 15.01 -37.21
C GLY A 113 -14.79 16.49 -36.85
N LEU A 114 -15.59 17.35 -37.48
CA LEU A 114 -15.60 18.79 -37.24
C LEU A 114 -16.99 19.22 -36.72
N ILE A 115 -17.01 20.19 -35.81
CA ILE A 115 -18.21 20.97 -35.47
C ILE A 115 -17.91 22.42 -35.84
N GLY A 116 -18.54 22.92 -36.91
CA GLY A 116 -18.21 24.23 -37.44
C GLY A 116 -16.77 24.26 -37.97
N GLN A 117 -15.89 25.00 -37.30
CA GLN A 117 -14.46 25.09 -37.61
C GLN A 117 -13.57 24.33 -36.60
N ASP A 118 -14.15 23.77 -35.54
CA ASP A 118 -13.39 23.13 -34.46
C ASP A 118 -13.30 21.61 -34.65
N ASP A 119 -12.13 21.05 -34.36
CA ASP A 119 -11.90 19.61 -34.33
C ASP A 119 -12.63 18.96 -33.15
N LEU A 120 -13.38 17.92 -33.48
CA LEU A 120 -14.04 17.06 -32.52
C LEU A 120 -13.16 15.83 -32.28
N PHE A 121 -12.88 15.51 -31.02
CA PHE A 121 -12.03 14.37 -30.63
C PHE A 121 -12.82 13.35 -29.80
N ILE A 122 -12.25 12.15 -29.63
CA ILE A 122 -12.87 11.10 -28.81
C ILE A 122 -13.13 11.57 -27.36
N HIS A 123 -12.27 12.40 -26.76
CA HIS A 123 -12.52 12.91 -25.40
C HIS A 123 -13.78 13.78 -25.28
N HIS A 124 -14.18 14.48 -26.36
CA HIS A 124 -15.48 15.17 -26.40
C HIS A 124 -16.62 14.15 -26.37
N MET A 125 -16.49 13.02 -27.06
CA MET A 125 -17.47 11.93 -27.04
C MET A 125 -17.54 11.21 -25.69
N VAL A 126 -16.42 11.08 -24.99
CA VAL A 126 -16.40 10.62 -23.59
C VAL A 126 -17.25 11.55 -22.73
N SER A 127 -17.06 12.87 -22.87
CA SER A 127 -17.80 13.87 -22.10
C SER A 127 -19.31 13.85 -22.43
N GLU A 128 -19.67 13.64 -23.69
CA GLU A 128 -21.06 13.47 -24.13
C GLU A 128 -21.71 12.20 -23.55
N SER A 129 -20.97 11.09 -23.50
CA SER A 129 -21.43 9.86 -22.86
C SER A 129 -21.63 10.05 -21.35
N GLU A 130 -20.69 10.72 -20.66
CA GLU A 130 -20.84 11.05 -19.23
C GLU A 130 -22.08 11.92 -18.96
N ARG A 131 -22.42 12.83 -19.88
CA ARG A 131 -23.64 13.64 -19.82
C ARG A 131 -24.92 12.79 -20.02
N GLY A 132 -24.81 11.58 -20.56
CA GLY A 132 -25.94 10.71 -20.90
C GLY A 132 -26.53 10.98 -22.28
N ALA A 133 -25.72 11.44 -23.24
CA ALA A 133 -26.17 11.80 -24.59
C ALA A 133 -26.91 10.66 -25.33
N SER A 134 -26.57 9.41 -25.05
CA SER A 134 -27.24 8.23 -25.62
C SER A 134 -28.67 8.04 -25.14
N THR A 135 -28.88 8.19 -23.83
CA THR A 135 -30.22 8.13 -23.22
C THR A 135 -31.08 9.31 -23.67
N LEU A 136 -30.46 10.50 -23.76
CA LEU A 136 -31.14 11.73 -24.13
C LEU A 136 -31.35 11.89 -25.64
N LYS A 137 -30.64 11.13 -26.47
CA LYS A 137 -30.60 11.23 -27.94
C LYS A 137 -30.47 12.67 -28.45
N ASN A 138 -29.69 13.48 -27.75
CA ASN A 138 -29.63 14.94 -27.93
C ASN A 138 -28.27 15.43 -28.45
N SER A 139 -27.50 14.55 -29.09
CA SER A 139 -26.15 14.84 -29.59
C SER A 139 -25.92 14.10 -30.89
N ASP A 140 -26.14 14.79 -32.02
CA ASP A 140 -25.96 14.23 -33.36
C ASP A 140 -24.52 13.74 -33.58
N SER A 141 -23.54 14.50 -33.09
CA SER A 141 -22.13 14.16 -33.14
C SER A 141 -21.83 12.86 -32.39
N TYR A 142 -22.43 12.67 -31.21
CA TYR A 142 -22.27 11.44 -30.44
C TYR A 142 -22.93 10.24 -31.13
N ILE A 143 -24.14 10.39 -31.65
CA ILE A 143 -24.86 9.33 -32.37
C ILE A 143 -24.07 8.91 -33.62
N LYS A 144 -23.56 9.88 -34.38
CA LYS A 144 -22.69 9.63 -35.54
C LYS A 144 -21.39 8.95 -35.14
N PHE A 145 -20.78 9.36 -34.03
CA PHE A 145 -19.59 8.72 -33.49
C PHE A 145 -19.84 7.25 -33.12
N VAL A 146 -20.89 6.95 -32.34
CA VAL A 146 -21.22 5.58 -31.94
C VAL A 146 -21.46 4.68 -33.14
N SER A 147 -22.21 5.16 -34.15
CA SER A 147 -22.44 4.40 -35.38
C SER A 147 -21.14 4.15 -36.17
N THR A 148 -20.28 5.16 -36.28
CA THR A 148 -18.97 5.04 -36.97
C THR A 148 -18.01 4.11 -36.21
N ALA A 149 -18.03 4.13 -34.89
CA ALA A 149 -17.22 3.26 -34.04
C ALA A 149 -17.64 1.78 -34.11
N LYS A 150 -18.90 1.50 -34.45
CA LYS A 150 -19.40 0.13 -34.70
C LYS A 150 -19.07 -0.36 -36.12
N GLN A 151 -18.78 0.54 -37.06
CA GLN A 151 -18.43 0.18 -38.44
C GLN A 151 -16.97 -0.27 -38.56
N SER A 152 -16.76 -1.50 -39.05
CA SER A 152 -15.41 -2.05 -39.23
C SER A 152 -14.60 -1.28 -40.27
N GLY A 153 -13.30 -1.10 -40.01
CA GLY A 153 -12.36 -0.48 -40.95
C GLY A 153 -12.29 1.05 -40.89
N THR A 154 -13.03 1.70 -39.97
CA THR A 154 -12.89 3.14 -39.73
C THR A 154 -11.73 3.43 -38.79
N LEU A 155 -11.13 4.61 -38.91
CA LEU A 155 -10.10 5.07 -37.97
C LEU A 155 -10.63 5.09 -36.53
N ILE A 156 -11.88 5.55 -36.36
CA ILE A 156 -12.55 5.61 -35.06
C ILE A 156 -12.69 4.21 -34.46
N GLU A 157 -13.12 3.22 -35.26
CA GLU A 157 -13.24 1.83 -34.82
C GLU A 157 -11.89 1.27 -34.36
N ALA A 158 -10.82 1.53 -35.10
CA ALA A 158 -9.47 1.11 -34.74
C ALA A 158 -8.99 1.75 -33.43
N SER A 159 -9.18 3.07 -33.26
CA SER A 159 -8.84 3.77 -32.03
C SER A 159 -9.65 3.28 -30.83
N ILE A 160 -10.95 2.98 -31.02
CA ILE A 160 -11.81 2.44 -29.95
C ILE A 160 -11.42 1.00 -29.58
N ARG A 161 -11.05 0.18 -30.56
CA ARG A 161 -10.52 -1.16 -30.30
C ARG A 161 -9.23 -1.10 -29.49
N GLU A 162 -8.33 -0.19 -29.83
CA GLU A 162 -7.07 -0.03 -29.09
C GLU A 162 -7.32 0.55 -27.69
N LEU A 163 -8.20 1.54 -27.55
CA LEU A 163 -8.60 2.10 -26.26
C LEU A 163 -9.15 1.03 -25.31
N ARG A 164 -10.01 0.15 -25.84
CA ARG A 164 -10.50 -1.03 -25.11
C ARG A 164 -9.36 -1.93 -24.65
N ASN A 165 -8.41 -2.25 -25.53
CA ASN A 165 -7.27 -3.10 -25.18
C ASN A 165 -6.44 -2.47 -24.04
N GLN A 166 -6.15 -1.17 -24.14
CA GLN A 166 -5.42 -0.43 -23.11
C GLN A 166 -6.14 -0.48 -21.75
N ILE A 167 -7.46 -0.31 -21.72
CA ILE A 167 -8.26 -0.38 -20.49
C ILE A 167 -8.30 -1.79 -19.89
N ILE A 168 -8.41 -2.82 -20.73
CA ILE A 168 -8.31 -4.22 -20.29
C ILE A 168 -6.93 -4.50 -19.68
N HIS A 169 -5.86 -4.02 -20.31
CA HIS A 169 -4.50 -4.13 -19.77
C HIS A 169 -4.39 -3.42 -18.42
N MET A 170 -4.89 -2.18 -18.31
CA MET A 170 -4.87 -1.44 -17.04
C MET A 170 -5.60 -2.21 -15.93
N GLN A 171 -6.80 -2.73 -16.20
CA GLN A 171 -7.56 -3.53 -15.24
C GLN A 171 -6.78 -4.77 -14.78
N ASN A 172 -6.12 -5.48 -15.69
CA ASN A 172 -5.30 -6.64 -15.35
C ASN A 172 -4.11 -6.28 -14.44
N PHE A 173 -3.46 -5.15 -14.66
CA PHE A 173 -2.36 -4.68 -13.80
C PHE A 173 -2.86 -4.22 -12.43
N LEU A 174 -3.95 -3.44 -12.40
CA LEU A 174 -4.54 -2.95 -11.16
C LEU A 174 -5.16 -4.08 -10.32
N ALA A 175 -5.71 -5.13 -10.93
CA ALA A 175 -6.24 -6.29 -10.22
C ALA A 175 -5.14 -7.15 -9.56
N ARG A 176 -3.92 -7.12 -10.12
CA ARG A 176 -2.74 -7.80 -9.57
C ARG A 176 -1.98 -6.97 -8.54
N TYR A 177 -2.35 -5.70 -8.37
CA TYR A 177 -1.76 -4.84 -7.36
C TYR A 177 -1.96 -5.47 -5.98
N PRO A 178 -0.91 -5.59 -5.14
CA PRO A 178 -1.02 -6.29 -3.87
C PRO A 178 -2.11 -5.61 -3.02
N GLN A 179 -3.16 -6.34 -2.65
CA GLN A 179 -4.21 -5.84 -1.73
C GLN A 179 -3.67 -5.52 -0.31
N VAL A 180 -2.34 -5.64 -0.11
CA VAL A 180 -1.61 -5.48 1.16
C VAL A 180 -0.56 -4.36 1.05
N SER A 181 -0.39 -3.75 -0.13
CA SER A 181 0.55 -2.65 -0.33
C SER A 181 0.17 -1.48 0.56
N SER A 182 1.18 -0.90 1.21
CA SER A 182 1.08 0.27 2.09
C SER A 182 0.09 1.33 1.59
N ASP A 183 -0.60 2.00 2.51
CA ASP A 183 -1.47 3.16 2.26
C ASP A 183 -0.86 4.22 1.32
N SER A 184 0.46 4.19 1.10
CA SER A 184 1.22 5.15 0.29
C SER A 184 0.77 5.25 -1.17
N TYR A 185 0.32 4.16 -1.79
CA TYR A 185 -0.01 4.13 -3.23
C TYR A 185 -1.50 4.08 -3.53
N ALA A 186 -2.33 3.78 -2.52
CA ALA A 186 -3.79 3.71 -2.67
C ALA A 186 -4.38 4.97 -3.32
N PRO A 187 -3.96 6.22 -2.97
CA PRO A 187 -4.48 7.42 -3.62
C PRO A 187 -4.17 7.50 -5.12
N ILE A 188 -3.01 6.99 -5.55
CA ILE A 188 -2.60 7.07 -6.96
C ILE A 188 -3.35 6.01 -7.77
N VAL A 189 -3.53 4.81 -7.23
CA VAL A 189 -4.37 3.77 -7.84
C VAL A 189 -5.81 4.26 -7.99
N GLU A 190 -6.37 4.87 -6.94
CA GLU A 190 -7.71 5.45 -6.97
C GLU A 190 -7.82 6.57 -8.01
N TYR A 191 -6.80 7.41 -8.17
CA TYR A 191 -6.75 8.41 -9.23
C TYR A 191 -6.90 7.80 -10.62
N TYR A 192 -6.12 6.75 -10.96
CA TYR A 192 -6.20 6.13 -12.28
C TYR A 192 -7.51 5.38 -12.52
N ILE A 193 -8.07 4.74 -11.49
CA ILE A 193 -9.40 4.12 -11.56
C ILE A 193 -10.45 5.19 -11.86
N ASN A 194 -10.47 6.30 -11.10
CA ASN A 194 -11.44 7.37 -11.27
C ASN A 194 -11.30 8.07 -12.63
N LYS A 195 -10.07 8.28 -13.10
CA LYS A 195 -9.80 8.86 -14.42
C LYS A 195 -10.31 7.95 -15.53
N THR A 196 -10.02 6.65 -15.45
CA THR A 196 -10.44 5.67 -16.47
C THR A 196 -11.95 5.44 -16.46
N ARG A 197 -12.59 5.50 -15.27
CA ARG A 197 -14.04 5.35 -15.10
C ARG A 197 -14.85 6.26 -16.03
N ARG A 198 -14.35 7.46 -16.32
CA ARG A 198 -14.98 8.43 -17.23
C ARG A 198 -15.23 7.88 -18.63
N ILE A 199 -14.34 7.00 -19.10
CA ILE A 199 -14.35 6.43 -20.45
C ILE A 199 -15.28 5.20 -20.54
N ILE A 200 -15.55 4.56 -19.41
CA ILE A 200 -16.24 3.27 -19.33
C ILE A 200 -17.67 3.31 -19.89
N PRO A 201 -18.53 4.32 -19.59
CA PRO A 201 -19.86 4.40 -20.16
C PRO A 201 -19.85 4.40 -21.69
N MET A 202 -18.98 5.20 -22.30
CA MET A 202 -18.87 5.31 -23.76
C MET A 202 -18.52 3.96 -24.39
N LEU A 203 -17.54 3.24 -23.82
CA LEU A 203 -17.14 1.94 -24.37
C LEU A 203 -18.17 0.84 -24.14
N HIS A 204 -18.93 0.93 -23.05
CA HIS A 204 -20.03 0.03 -22.77
C HIS A 204 -21.17 0.21 -23.78
N GLU A 205 -21.51 1.45 -24.13
CA GLU A 205 -22.55 1.76 -25.14
C GLU A 205 -22.18 1.33 -26.57
N ILE A 206 -20.88 1.34 -26.89
CA ILE A 206 -20.36 0.81 -28.16
C ILE A 206 -20.28 -0.74 -28.13
N GLU A 207 -20.65 -1.39 -27.01
CA GLU A 207 -20.62 -2.85 -26.79
C GLU A 207 -19.22 -3.45 -26.96
N ARG A 208 -18.19 -2.65 -26.66
CA ARG A 208 -16.78 -3.04 -26.83
C ARG A 208 -16.14 -3.52 -25.54
N LEU A 209 -16.80 -3.40 -24.39
CA LEU A 209 -16.20 -3.69 -23.08
C LEU A 209 -16.76 -4.98 -22.45
N PRO A 210 -15.93 -5.89 -21.92
CA PRO A 210 -16.41 -7.02 -21.10
C PRO A 210 -17.06 -6.54 -19.79
N ASN A 211 -18.13 -7.21 -19.35
CA ASN A 211 -18.83 -6.87 -18.10
C ASN A 211 -17.91 -6.86 -16.87
N SER A 212 -16.94 -7.78 -16.80
CA SER A 212 -15.97 -7.83 -15.70
C SER A 212 -15.10 -6.57 -15.59
N VAL A 213 -14.80 -5.92 -16.72
CA VAL A 213 -14.04 -4.68 -16.77
C VAL A 213 -14.94 -3.51 -16.40
N PHE A 214 -16.18 -3.51 -16.89
CA PHE A 214 -17.19 -2.52 -16.50
C PHE A 214 -17.37 -2.50 -14.99
N ASP A 215 -17.64 -3.68 -14.40
CA ASP A 215 -17.86 -3.84 -12.97
C ASP A 215 -16.62 -3.41 -12.16
N PHE A 216 -15.41 -3.72 -12.63
CA PHE A 216 -14.18 -3.32 -11.94
C PHE A 216 -14.07 -1.80 -11.74
N PHE A 217 -14.35 -1.01 -12.79
CA PHE A 217 -14.24 0.45 -12.73
C PHE A 217 -15.50 1.14 -12.19
N MET A 218 -16.67 0.49 -12.26
CA MET A 218 -17.95 1.06 -11.82
C MET A 218 -18.35 0.69 -10.39
N THR A 219 -17.84 -0.42 -9.84
CA THR A 219 -18.20 -0.86 -8.49
C THR A 219 -17.47 -0.03 -7.43
N GLU A 220 -18.17 0.36 -6.36
CA GLU A 220 -17.59 0.96 -5.13
C GLU A 220 -16.50 0.08 -4.45
N ARG A 221 -16.29 -1.17 -4.89
CA ARG A 221 -15.24 -2.05 -4.35
C ARG A 221 -13.83 -1.54 -4.67
N ALA A 222 -13.65 -0.82 -5.78
CA ALA A 222 -12.47 -0.03 -6.05
C ALA A 222 -12.23 1.09 -5.02
N ARG A 223 -13.30 1.51 -4.33
CA ARG A 223 -13.32 2.53 -3.26
C ARG A 223 -13.16 1.92 -1.85
N LYS A 224 -13.58 0.66 -1.66
CA LYS A 224 -13.63 -0.02 -0.36
C LYS A 224 -12.38 -0.82 0.00
N ASN A 225 -11.68 -1.39 -0.97
CA ASN A 225 -10.40 -2.07 -0.72
C ASN A 225 -9.28 -1.10 -0.30
N SER A 226 -9.46 0.21 -0.50
CA SER A 226 -8.64 1.32 0.00
C SER A 226 -9.18 1.96 1.29
N ALA A 227 -10.40 1.63 1.72
CA ALA A 227 -11.06 2.23 2.89
C ALA A 227 -11.31 1.24 4.05
N SER A 228 -10.98 -0.04 3.90
CA SER A 228 -11.13 -1.04 4.97
C SER A 228 -9.90 -1.13 5.88
N VAL A 229 -9.58 -0.02 6.55
CA VAL A 229 -8.98 -0.06 7.89
C VAL A 229 -9.94 0.72 8.79
N PRO A 230 -10.56 0.09 9.81
CA PRO A 230 -11.43 0.81 10.71
C PRO A 230 -10.58 1.86 11.43
N ARG A 231 -10.91 3.13 11.20
CA ARG A 231 -10.39 4.27 11.96
C ARG A 231 -10.80 4.02 13.41
N ASN A 232 -9.85 3.53 14.21
CA ASN A 232 -10.03 3.25 15.62
C ASN A 232 -10.19 4.59 16.36
N THR A 233 -11.39 5.16 16.31
CA THR A 233 -11.74 6.33 17.13
C THR A 233 -12.05 5.83 18.52
N HIS A 234 -11.01 5.77 19.36
CA HIS A 234 -11.20 6.00 20.78
C HIS A 234 -11.73 7.44 20.95
N ARG A 235 -13.07 7.57 21.00
CA ARG A 235 -13.73 8.61 21.78
C ARG A 235 -14.75 7.90 22.66
N GLN A 236 -14.41 7.82 23.94
CA GLN A 236 -15.39 7.59 25.00
C GLN A 236 -16.54 8.59 24.82
N PRO A 237 -17.81 8.17 24.91
CA PRO A 237 -18.89 9.11 25.14
C PRO A 237 -18.80 9.58 26.59
N GLN A 238 -18.56 10.88 26.79
CA GLN A 238 -18.81 11.54 28.06
C GLN A 238 -20.32 11.45 28.35
N ASN A 239 -20.66 10.77 29.44
CA ASN A 239 -21.98 10.79 30.06
C ASN A 239 -22.36 12.24 30.41
N ILE A 240 -23.42 12.74 29.79
CA ILE A 240 -24.18 13.89 30.28
C ILE A 240 -25.53 13.34 30.76
N PRO A 241 -25.86 13.41 32.05
CA PRO A 241 -27.19 13.03 32.53
C PRO A 241 -28.21 14.11 32.13
N GLN A 242 -29.31 13.72 31.49
CA GLN A 242 -30.49 14.58 31.36
C GLN A 242 -31.29 14.59 32.67
N PRO A 243 -31.86 15.72 33.10
CA PRO A 243 -32.76 15.77 34.24
C PRO A 243 -34.11 15.14 33.90
N MET A 244 -34.54 14.17 34.74
CA MET A 244 -35.85 13.54 34.67
C MET A 244 -36.96 14.57 34.89
N ARG A 245 -37.85 14.71 33.90
CA ARG A 245 -39.15 15.37 34.05
C ARG A 245 -40.20 14.29 34.31
N ASN A 246 -40.41 13.96 35.59
CA ASN A 246 -41.62 13.27 36.04
C ASN A 246 -42.52 14.32 36.69
N GLY A 247 -43.69 14.53 36.10
CA GLY A 247 -44.80 15.18 36.76
C GLY A 247 -46.02 14.31 36.54
N TYR A 248 -46.45 13.60 37.60
CA TYR A 248 -47.82 13.19 37.87
C TYR A 248 -47.90 12.91 39.38
N GLU A 249 -48.80 13.65 40.03
CA GLU A 249 -49.36 13.50 41.39
C GLU A 249 -48.49 13.85 42.61
#